data_AF-A0A3P7L5Y8-F1
#
_entry.id   AF-A0A3P7L5Y8-F1
#
_cell.length_a   1.000
_cell.length_b   1.000
_cell.length_c   1.000
_cell.angle_alpha   90.00
_cell.angle_beta   90.00
_cell.angle_gamma   90.00
#
_symmetry.space_group_name_H-M   'P 1'
#
loop_
_entity.id
_entity.type
_entity.pdbx_description
1 polymer ?
#
loop_
_entity_poly.entity_id
_entity_poly.type
_entity_poly.pdbx_seq_one_letter_code
_entity_poly.pdbx_strand_id
1 'polypeptide(L)'
;MYALNGVCIELGSAVTVLVASKIGIPVSTTHCKVGSIVVVGRARAKEDVNWKLFLNIIIAWVVTLPFSAAISALIMYIFTKTLDGPVQQP
;
A
#
# COMPACT_ATOMS: atom_id res chain seq x y z
N MET A 1 -15.06 -13.84 -19.55
CA MET A 1 -15.45 -13.68 -18.12
C MET A 1 -14.37 -13.00 -17.26
N TYR A 2 -13.07 -13.15 -17.55
CA TYR A 2 -11.98 -12.53 -16.77
C TYR A 2 -11.82 -11.01 -16.98
N ALA A 3 -12.04 -10.51 -18.21
CA ALA A 3 -11.94 -9.09 -18.52
C ALA A 3 -12.91 -8.21 -17.69
N LEU A 4 -14.14 -8.66 -17.49
CA LEU A 4 -15.14 -7.92 -16.71
C LEU A 4 -14.72 -7.72 -15.25
N ASN A 5 -14.01 -8.68 -14.65
CA ASN A 5 -13.48 -8.52 -13.29
C ASN A 5 -12.38 -7.48 -13.23
N GLY A 6 -11.46 -7.49 -14.19
CA GLY A 6 -10.41 -6.47 -14.28
C GLY A 6 -11.03 -5.08 -14.34
N VAL A 7 -12.03 -4.89 -15.21
CA VAL A 7 -12.77 -3.62 -15.33
C VAL A 7 -13.45 -3.24 -14.01
N CYS A 8 -14.15 -4.17 -13.34
CA CYS A 8 -14.80 -3.89 -12.05
C CYS A 8 -13.78 -3.51 -10.95
N ILE A 9 -12.63 -4.18 -10.90
CA ILE A 9 -11.56 -3.92 -9.93
C ILE A 9 -10.96 -2.52 -10.17
N GLU A 10 -10.67 -2.17 -11.42
CA GLU A 10 -10.10 -0.88 -11.76
C GLU A 10 -11.08 0.27 -11.55
N LEU A 11 -12.36 0.07 -11.89
CA LEU A 11 -13.41 1.04 -11.61
C LEU A 11 -13.61 1.25 -10.10
N GLY A 12 -13.65 0.18 -9.30
CA GLY A 12 -13.75 0.29 -7.83
C GLY A 12 -12.57 1.05 -7.22
N SER A 13 -11.35 0.75 -7.67
CA SER A 13 -10.15 1.47 -7.24
C SER A 13 -10.18 2.93 -7.69
N ALA A 14 -10.57 3.22 -8.93
CA ALA A 14 -10.62 4.57 -9.48
C ALA A 14 -11.65 5.42 -8.74
N VAL A 15 -12.86 4.90 -8.49
CA VAL A 15 -13.89 5.62 -7.72
C VAL A 15 -13.38 5.96 -6.32
N THR A 16 -12.76 5.01 -5.63
CA THR A 16 -12.21 5.23 -4.28
C THR A 16 -11.13 6.31 -4.27
N VAL A 17 -10.19 6.25 -5.23
CA VAL A 17 -9.09 7.22 -5.35
C VAL A 17 -9.61 8.59 -5.75
N LEU A 18 -10.61 8.67 -6.64
CA LEU A 18 -11.24 9.93 -7.05
C LEU A 18 -11.96 10.58 -5.87
N VAL A 19 -12.72 9.82 -5.09
CA VAL A 19 -13.39 10.33 -3.88
C VAL A 19 -12.36 10.83 -2.87
N ALA A 20 -11.31 10.06 -2.59
CA ALA A 20 -10.25 10.47 -1.68
C ALA A 20 -9.49 11.72 -2.17
N SER A 21 -9.23 11.81 -3.47
CA SER A 21 -8.62 12.97 -4.11
C SER A 21 -9.48 14.23 -3.97
N LYS A 22 -10.82 14.08 -4.04
CA LYS A 22 -11.75 15.20 -3.81
C LYS A 22 -11.78 15.67 -2.35
N ILE A 23 -11.48 14.78 -1.41
CA ILE A 23 -11.40 15.10 0.03
C ILE A 23 -9.98 15.60 0.40
N GLY A 24 -9.01 15.51 -0.52
CA GLY A 24 -7.64 16.01 -0.33
C GLY A 24 -6.75 15.14 0.56
N ILE A 25 -7.16 13.89 0.82
CA ILE A 25 -6.40 12.96 1.67
C ILE A 25 -5.46 12.14 0.79
N PRO A 26 -4.15 12.07 1.11
CA PRO A 26 -3.23 11.20 0.39
C PRO A 26 -3.59 9.73 0.65
N VAL A 27 -4.04 9.03 -0.40
CA VAL A 27 -4.38 7.60 -0.34
C VAL A 27 -3.42 6.75 -1.15
N SER A 28 -3.14 5.55 -0.65
CA SER A 28 -2.36 4.56 -1.38
C SER A 28 -3.23 3.82 -2.40
N THR A 29 -2.91 3.97 -3.68
CA THR A 29 -3.60 3.28 -4.79
C THR A 29 -3.44 1.76 -4.72
N THR A 30 -2.34 1.26 -4.14
CA THR A 30 -2.11 -0.17 -3.91
C THR A 30 -3.17 -0.76 -2.98
N HIS A 31 -3.48 -0.07 -1.87
CA HIS A 31 -4.54 -0.52 -0.96
C HIS A 31 -5.93 -0.45 -1.61
N CYS A 32 -6.20 0.60 -2.40
CA CYS A 32 -7.47 0.74 -3.11
C CYS A 32 -7.69 -0.40 -4.12
N LYS A 33 -6.65 -0.74 -4.89
CA LYS A 33 -6.70 -1.81 -5.89
C LYS A 33 -6.82 -3.19 -5.22
N VAL A 34 -6.03 -3.49 -4.19
CA VAL A 34 -6.11 -4.77 -3.47
C VAL A 34 -7.46 -4.94 -2.78
N GLY A 35 -8.01 -3.91 -2.14
CA GLY A 35 -9.36 -3.96 -1.56
C GLY A 35 -10.43 -4.26 -2.62
N SER A 36 -10.32 -3.64 -3.79
CA SER A 36 -11.23 -3.90 -4.92
C SER A 36 -11.13 -5.36 -5.43
N ILE A 37 -9.91 -5.92 -5.51
CA ILE A 37 -9.69 -7.34 -5.85
C ILE A 37 -10.36 -8.26 -4.84
N VAL A 38 -10.18 -7.99 -3.54
CA VAL A 38 -10.77 -8.81 -2.47
C VAL A 38 -12.29 -8.79 -2.52
N VAL A 39 -12.90 -7.62 -2.69
CA VAL A 39 -14.37 -7.48 -2.77
C VAL A 39 -14.93 -8.18 -4.01
N VAL A 40 -14.33 -7.98 -5.18
CA VAL A 40 -14.75 -8.65 -6.42
C VAL A 40 -14.54 -10.16 -6.34
N GLY A 41 -13.44 -10.60 -5.73
CA GLY A 41 -13.16 -12.01 -5.46
C GLY A 41 -14.20 -12.64 -4.53
N ARG A 42 -14.54 -11.96 -3.43
CA ARG A 42 -15.59 -12.36 -2.47
C ARG A 42 -16.98 -12.39 -3.09
N ALA A 43 -17.29 -11.46 -3.99
CA ALA A 43 -18.60 -11.39 -4.66
C ALA A 43 -18.79 -12.52 -5.70
N ARG A 44 -17.69 -13.02 -6.29
CA ARG A 44 -17.73 -14.13 -7.25
C ARG A 44 -17.62 -15.51 -6.62
N ALA A 45 -16.72 -15.68 -5.66
CA ALA A 45 -16.44 -16.97 -5.05
C ALA A 45 -17.14 -17.03 -3.69
N LYS A 46 -18.29 -17.73 -3.64
CA LYS A 46 -18.90 -18.16 -2.37
C LYS A 46 -18.04 -19.21 -1.65
N GLU A 47 -17.10 -19.84 -2.35
CA GLU A 47 -16.18 -20.86 -1.83
C GLU A 47 -14.75 -20.32 -1.79
N ASP A 48 -14.24 -20.15 -0.56
CA ASP A 48 -12.85 -19.94 -0.13
C ASP A 48 -11.94 -19.01 -0.94
N VAL A 49 -12.11 -17.70 -0.70
CA VAL A 49 -11.02 -16.74 -0.87
C VAL A 49 -9.85 -17.20 0.02
N ASN A 50 -8.66 -17.42 -0.56
CA ASN A 50 -7.48 -17.84 0.20
C ASN A 50 -7.00 -16.71 1.12
N TRP A 51 -7.61 -16.63 2.30
CA TRP A 51 -7.36 -15.60 3.29
C TRP A 51 -5.93 -15.63 3.82
N LYS A 52 -5.29 -16.81 3.80
CA LYS A 52 -3.87 -16.96 4.15
C LYS A 52 -2.97 -16.19 3.18
N LEU A 53 -3.23 -16.27 1.87
CA LEU A 53 -2.49 -15.49 0.88
C LEU A 53 -2.68 -13.98 1.10
N PHE A 54 -3.92 -13.55 1.36
CA PHE A 54 -4.22 -12.15 1.63
C PHE A 54 -3.52 -11.63 2.90
N LEU A 55 -3.55 -12.39 3.99
CA LEU A 55 -2.84 -12.05 5.22
C LEU A 55 -1.32 -12.03 5.03
N ASN A 56 -0.75 -12.94 4.23
CA ASN A 56 0.68 -12.89 3.88
C ASN A 56 1.06 -11.60 3.16
N ILE A 57 0.20 -11.07 2.28
CA ILE A 57 0.43 -9.78 1.61
C ILE A 57 0.42 -8.63 2.63
N ILE A 58 -0.52 -8.64 3.58
CA ILE A 58 -0.58 -7.63 4.65
C ILE A 58 0.67 -7.69 5.53
N ILE A 59 1.08 -8.89 5.95
CA ILE A 59 2.31 -9.08 6.72
C ILE A 59 3.52 -8.57 5.94
N ALA A 60 3.60 -8.86 4.63
CA ALA A 60 4.67 -8.35 3.79
C ALA A 60 4.69 -6.81 3.77
N TRP A 61 3.55 -6.13 3.67
CA TRP A 61 3.50 -4.65 3.75
C TRP A 61 3.94 -4.12 5.11
N VAL A 62 3.49 -4.76 6.20
CA VAL A 62 3.87 -4.35 7.55
C VAL A 62 5.36 -4.58 7.80
N VAL A 63 5.99 -5.57 7.17
CA VAL A 63 7.43 -5.84 7.27
C VAL A 63 8.25 -4.94 6.34
N THR A 64 7.74 -4.60 5.16
CA THR A 64 8.47 -3.74 4.21
C THR A 64 8.55 -2.29 4.68
N LEU A 65 7.54 -1.78 5.38
CA LEU A 65 7.55 -0.44 5.95
C LEU A 65 8.70 -0.17 6.96
N PRO A 66 8.89 -0.96 8.03
CA PRO A 66 9.99 -0.77 8.97
C PRO A 66 11.34 -1.05 8.33
N PHE A 67 11.43 -1.99 7.39
CA PHE A 67 12.68 -2.23 6.68
C PHE A 67 13.07 -1.03 5.80
N SER A 68 12.11 -0.47 5.05
CA SER A 68 12.32 0.74 4.25
C SER A 68 12.64 1.96 5.13
N ALA A 69 11.93 2.12 6.25
CA ALA A 69 12.19 3.18 7.21
C ALA A 69 13.57 3.05 7.86
N ALA A 70 13.97 1.83 8.25
CA ALA A 70 15.28 1.57 8.85
C ALA A 70 16.43 1.87 7.88
N ILE A 71 16.30 1.45 6.61
CA ILE A 71 17.28 1.78 5.57
C ILE A 71 17.34 3.29 5.34
N SER A 72 16.19 3.95 5.23
CA SER A 72 16.15 5.41 5.05
C SER A 72 16.77 6.16 6.22
N ALA A 73 16.48 5.75 7.45
CA ALA A 73 17.06 6.31 8.66
C ALA A 73 18.58 6.10 8.73
N LEU A 74 19.06 4.90 8.36
CA LEU A 74 20.49 4.60 8.32
C LEU A 74 21.23 5.48 7.29
N ILE A 75 20.66 5.60 6.09
CA ILE A 75 21.25 6.43 5.02
C ILE A 75 21.27 7.90 5.45
N MET A 76 20.17 8.43 5.99
CA MET A 76 20.13 9.80 6.51
C MET A 76 21.13 10.02 7.64
N TYR A 77 21.27 9.06 8.56
CA TYR A 77 22.24 9.16 9.66
C TYR A 77 23.68 9.25 9.16
N ILE A 78 24.07 8.42 8.18
CA ILE A 78 25.40 8.45 7.57
C ILE A 78 25.61 9.76 6.80
N PHE A 79 24.60 10.20 6.04
CA PHE A 79 24.67 11.43 5.24
C PHE A 79 24.83 12.67 6.12
N THR A 80 24.04 12.79 7.19
CA THR A 80 24.20 13.86 8.17
C THR A 80 25.59 13.76 8.82
N LYS A 81 26.00 12.60 9.36
CA LYS A 81 27.33 12.49 10.00
C LYS A 81 28.53 12.82 9.09
N THR A 82 28.38 12.70 7.78
CA THR A 82 29.46 12.97 6.82
C THR A 82 29.47 14.43 6.34
N LEU A 83 28.31 15.09 6.23
CA LEU A 83 28.19 16.49 5.79
C LEU A 83 28.28 17.50 6.95
N ASP A 84 28.21 17.01 8.16
CA ASP A 84 27.96 17.78 9.35
C ASP A 84 29.16 17.65 10.30
N GLY A 85 30.12 18.57 10.13
CA GLY A 85 30.81 19.07 11.32
C GLY A 85 29.76 19.67 12.27
N PRO A 86 30.00 19.64 13.58
CA PRO A 86 28.98 19.57 14.64
C PRO A 86 27.77 20.52 14.43
N VAL A 87 26.68 20.02 13.87
CA VAL A 87 25.37 20.66 13.89
C VAL A 87 24.65 20.19 15.14
N GLN A 88 24.80 21.07 16.12
CA GLN A 88 23.87 21.37 17.18
C GLN A 88 22.44 20.85 16.89
N GLN A 89 22.09 19.73 17.51
CA GLN A 89 20.69 19.39 17.78
C GLN A 89 20.20 20.39 18.84
N PRO A 90 19.16 21.20 18.62
CA PRO A 90 18.52 21.96 19.70
C PRO A 90 17.77 21.04 20.66
#